data_AF-A0A942AVL0-F1
#
_entry.id   AF-A0A942AVL0-F1
#
_cell.length_a   1.000
_cell.length_b   1.000
_cell.length_c   1.000
_cell.angle_alpha   90.00
_cell.angle_beta   90.00
_cell.angle_gamma   90.00
#
_symmetry.space_group_name_H-M   'P 1'
#
loop_
_entity.id
_entity.type
_entity.pdbx_description
1 polymer ?
#
loop_
_entity_poly.entity_id
_entity_poly.type
_entity_poly.pdbx_seq_one_letter_code
_entity_poly.pdbx_strand_id
1 'polypeptide(L)'
;MKKIAIISLLLLVCPLIRAIEYTVDKVPNVHLDDGRRFVSNPDGILSAETVNTLDQMLFSLQEANTSEVAVVALQSIGDNDIDDFATELFTRWGIGKQNDNGLLVLLILDQRRITFRTGYGIEGILPDAICKRIQTQYVIPQFKQGDYDKGILDGMNVITRILTTPEAVKELTAAPVKKGIDWERIIGIYLTVSLVVSHILLFAMLWNIAHYAKKDAYERYKRLARFRPYLLAGSFLFPFFVLLLYGGLGRRLKRLRNKPRNCESCGNKMRKLDEEEDNRYLTPQENTEERLNSVDYDVWLCDHCGNTLVYPYENQFTQYQKCPYCHSRAYSFEGDHILRRATTVSTGLGEKRYYCSHCHKTDCKQYIIPIIVAAAVVGSGRRGGGFGGGFGGGFGGGATGGGGSTSGW
;
A
#
# COMPACT_ATOMS: atom_id res chain seq x y z
N MET A 1 -35.52 61.52 33.90
CA MET A 1 -34.29 60.72 33.72
C MET A 1 -34.50 59.19 33.65
N LYS A 2 -35.73 58.65 33.62
CA LYS A 2 -35.97 57.18 33.61
C LYS A 2 -36.35 56.56 32.25
N LYS A 3 -36.60 57.37 31.21
CA LYS A 3 -37.01 56.87 29.88
C LYS A 3 -35.88 56.71 28.85
N ILE A 4 -34.71 57.31 29.09
CA ILE A 4 -33.56 57.23 28.16
C ILE A 4 -32.68 56.00 28.46
N ALA A 5 -32.69 55.49 29.70
CA ALA A 5 -31.91 54.30 30.08
C ALA A 5 -32.48 52.98 29.53
N ILE A 6 -33.76 52.92 29.16
CA ILE A 6 -34.42 51.69 28.67
C ILE A 6 -34.15 51.48 27.17
N ILE A 7 -33.92 52.55 26.41
CA ILE A 7 -33.61 52.46 24.98
C ILE A 7 -32.14 52.05 24.75
N SER A 8 -31.24 52.39 25.68
CA SER A 8 -29.84 51.96 25.61
C SER A 8 -29.60 50.51 26.04
N LEU A 9 -30.54 49.87 26.75
CA LEU A 9 -30.42 48.48 27.18
C LEU A 9 -31.03 47.49 26.15
N LEU A 10 -31.91 47.96 25.27
CA LEU A 10 -32.49 47.16 24.18
C LEU A 10 -31.60 47.06 22.91
N LEU A 11 -30.54 47.87 22.82
CA LEU A 11 -29.57 47.86 21.72
C LEU A 11 -28.36 46.94 21.97
N LEU A 12 -28.25 46.29 23.13
CA LEU A 12 -27.08 45.49 23.52
C LEU A 12 -27.30 43.97 23.52
N VAL A 13 -28.43 43.49 22.97
CA VAL A 13 -28.68 42.06 22.74
C VAL A 13 -29.05 41.87 21.28
N CYS A 14 -28.10 42.18 20.39
CA CYS A 14 -28.13 41.62 19.05
C CYS A 14 -27.58 40.20 19.19
N PRO A 15 -28.40 39.13 19.11
CA PRO A 15 -27.85 37.80 19.10
C PRO A 15 -26.97 37.73 17.86
N LEU A 16 -25.68 37.49 18.05
CA LEU A 16 -24.79 37.05 16.98
C LEU A 16 -25.42 35.75 16.45
N ILE A 17 -26.15 35.86 15.34
CA ILE A 17 -26.59 34.71 14.54
C ILE A 17 -25.30 34.03 14.13
N ARG A 18 -24.90 32.99 14.87
CA ARG A 18 -23.82 32.11 14.42
C ARG A 18 -24.34 31.44 13.17
N ALA A 19 -23.67 31.66 12.04
CA ALA A 19 -23.89 30.86 10.85
C ALA A 19 -23.71 29.39 11.25
N ILE A 20 -24.73 28.57 11.01
CA ILE A 20 -24.66 27.14 11.26
C ILE A 20 -23.74 26.58 10.18
N GLU A 21 -22.54 26.16 10.58
CA GLU A 21 -21.61 25.45 9.72
C GLU A 21 -21.86 23.94 9.87
N TYR A 22 -22.22 23.30 8.75
CA TYR A 22 -22.44 21.86 8.70
C TYR A 22 -21.12 21.12 8.51
N THR A 23 -20.89 20.13 9.38
CA THR A 23 -19.97 19.03 9.11
C THR A 23 -20.76 17.83 8.60
N VAL A 24 -20.12 16.88 7.93
CA VAL A 24 -20.80 15.71 7.34
C VAL A 24 -21.64 14.95 8.38
N ASP A 25 -21.17 14.86 9.63
CA ASP A 25 -21.91 14.26 10.77
C ASP A 25 -23.22 14.96 11.15
N LYS A 26 -23.32 16.27 10.88
CA LYS A 26 -24.44 17.11 11.32
C LYS A 26 -25.54 17.23 10.28
N VAL A 27 -25.28 16.80 9.04
CA VAL A 27 -26.29 16.82 7.98
C VAL A 27 -27.33 15.74 8.30
N PRO A 28 -28.61 16.10 8.49
CA PRO A 28 -29.63 15.13 8.84
C PRO A 28 -29.91 14.21 7.64
N ASN A 29 -29.67 12.93 7.83
CA ASN A 29 -29.99 11.91 6.83
C ASN A 29 -31.46 11.49 7.00
N VAL A 30 -32.36 12.24 6.37
CA VAL A 30 -33.81 12.05 6.47
C VAL A 30 -34.30 10.67 6.00
N HIS A 31 -33.52 10.01 5.14
CA HIS A 31 -33.90 8.71 4.60
C HIS A 31 -33.71 7.57 5.61
N LEU A 32 -32.82 7.74 6.59
CA LEU A 32 -32.70 6.79 7.70
C LEU A 32 -33.94 6.78 8.59
N ASP A 33 -34.58 7.94 8.72
CA ASP A 33 -35.79 8.10 9.55
C ASP A 33 -37.05 7.69 8.78
N ASP A 34 -37.13 8.00 7.49
CA ASP A 34 -38.23 7.61 6.59
C ASP A 34 -37.71 7.32 5.18
N GLY A 35 -37.82 6.06 4.74
CA GLY A 35 -37.36 5.60 3.43
C GLY A 35 -38.09 6.20 2.23
N ARG A 36 -39.08 7.08 2.44
CA ARG A 36 -39.73 7.87 1.38
C ARG A 36 -39.15 9.28 1.24
N ARG A 37 -38.22 9.67 2.11
CA ARG A 37 -37.59 10.99 2.12
C ARG A 37 -36.20 10.92 1.52
N PHE A 38 -35.93 11.75 0.54
CA PHE A 38 -34.68 11.82 -0.22
C PHE A 38 -34.06 13.22 -0.16
N VAL A 39 -34.82 14.23 0.29
CA VAL A 39 -34.37 15.62 0.39
C VAL A 39 -34.06 16.03 1.83
N SER A 40 -32.79 16.34 2.09
CA SER A 40 -32.35 16.97 3.34
C SER A 40 -32.27 18.49 3.16
N ASN A 41 -33.15 19.22 3.85
CA ASN A 41 -33.27 20.68 3.77
C ASN A 41 -33.47 21.29 5.17
N PRO A 42 -32.47 21.21 6.06
CA PRO A 42 -32.59 21.68 7.45
C PRO A 42 -32.77 23.20 7.58
N ASP A 43 -32.25 23.97 6.64
CA ASP A 43 -32.25 25.44 6.69
C ASP A 43 -33.45 26.07 5.97
N GLY A 44 -34.34 25.26 5.38
CA GLY A 44 -35.53 25.76 4.66
C GLY A 44 -35.20 26.53 3.38
N ILE A 45 -34.09 26.21 2.72
CA ILE A 45 -33.65 26.84 1.47
C ILE A 45 -34.63 26.52 0.33
N LEU A 46 -35.12 25.28 0.31
CA LEU A 46 -36.19 24.84 -0.58
C LEU A 46 -37.55 24.96 0.14
N SER A 47 -38.60 25.29 -0.59
CA SER A 47 -39.96 25.30 -0.06
C SER A 47 -40.43 23.88 0.30
N ALA A 48 -41.36 23.78 1.25
CA ALA A 48 -41.94 22.48 1.64
C ALA A 48 -42.66 21.78 0.48
N GLU A 49 -43.23 22.55 -0.45
CA GLU A 49 -43.87 22.04 -1.67
C GLU A 49 -42.84 21.40 -2.60
N THR A 50 -41.70 22.07 -2.81
CA THR A 50 -40.58 21.54 -3.59
C THR A 50 -40.03 20.25 -2.98
N VAL A 51 -39.79 20.24 -1.66
CA VAL A 51 -39.29 19.06 -0.94
C VAL A 51 -40.21 17.86 -1.15
N ASN A 52 -41.52 18.03 -0.99
CA ASN A 52 -42.50 16.95 -1.19
C ASN A 52 -42.54 16.47 -2.65
N THR A 53 -42.49 17.40 -3.61
CA THR A 53 -42.46 17.07 -5.04
C THR A 53 -41.22 16.26 -5.41
N LEU A 54 -40.06 16.65 -4.89
CA LEU A 54 -38.79 15.95 -5.08
C LEU A 54 -38.81 14.57 -4.42
N ASP A 55 -39.28 14.45 -3.17
CA ASP A 55 -39.39 13.17 -2.47
C ASP A 55 -40.25 12.17 -3.26
N GLN A 56 -41.41 12.61 -3.78
CA GLN A 56 -42.29 11.76 -4.61
C GLN A 56 -41.64 11.34 -5.93
N MET A 57 -40.97 12.26 -6.62
CA MET A 57 -40.28 12.00 -7.88
C MET A 57 -39.12 11.01 -7.69
N LEU A 58 -38.32 11.19 -6.63
CA LEU A 58 -37.17 10.35 -6.32
C LEU A 58 -37.59 8.96 -5.83
N PHE A 59 -38.67 8.87 -5.06
CA PHE A 59 -39.27 7.60 -4.68
C PHE A 59 -39.70 6.80 -5.92
N SER A 60 -40.41 7.45 -6.85
CA SER A 60 -40.87 6.83 -8.09
C SER A 60 -39.70 6.38 -8.99
N LEU A 61 -38.63 7.17 -9.03
CA LEU A 61 -37.41 6.84 -9.76
C LEU A 61 -36.73 5.59 -9.17
N GLN A 62 -36.58 5.53 -7.84
CA GLN A 62 -35.99 4.38 -7.16
C GLN A 62 -36.80 3.10 -7.42
N GLU A 63 -38.14 3.16 -7.38
CA GLU A 63 -39.00 2.02 -7.71
C GLU A 63 -38.87 1.58 -9.17
N ALA A 64 -38.66 2.53 -10.09
CA ALA A 64 -38.58 2.24 -11.52
C ALA A 64 -37.26 1.59 -11.95
N ASN A 65 -36.11 2.00 -11.38
CA ASN A 65 -34.80 1.60 -11.88
C ASN A 65 -33.72 1.37 -10.82
N THR A 66 -34.07 1.30 -9.53
CA THR A 66 -33.15 1.10 -8.39
C THR A 66 -32.14 2.23 -8.14
N SER A 67 -32.24 3.37 -8.84
CA SER A 67 -31.36 4.52 -8.60
C SER A 67 -31.65 5.16 -7.25
N GLU A 68 -30.61 5.39 -6.46
CA GLU A 68 -30.70 6.08 -5.18
C GLU A 68 -30.19 7.50 -5.35
N VAL A 69 -31.11 8.47 -5.36
CA VAL A 69 -30.77 9.89 -5.51
C VAL A 69 -31.08 10.63 -4.22
N ALA A 70 -30.11 11.37 -3.68
CA ALA A 70 -30.30 12.22 -2.51
C ALA A 70 -30.05 13.69 -2.88
N VAL A 71 -30.91 14.58 -2.40
CA VAL A 71 -30.76 16.04 -2.57
C VAL A 71 -30.51 16.65 -1.20
N VAL A 72 -29.46 17.46 -1.08
CA VAL A 72 -29.05 18.09 0.17
C VAL A 72 -28.87 19.58 -0.08
N ALA A 73 -29.60 20.43 0.65
CA ALA A 73 -29.50 21.88 0.58
C ALA A 73 -29.10 22.44 1.95
N LEU A 74 -27.96 23.11 2.01
CA LEU A 74 -27.37 23.63 3.24
C LEU A 74 -26.98 25.10 3.10
N GLN A 75 -27.08 25.82 4.21
CA GLN A 75 -26.72 27.23 4.28
C GLN A 75 -25.21 27.43 4.15
N SER A 76 -24.41 26.64 4.88
CA SER A 76 -22.95 26.75 4.91
C SER A 76 -22.26 25.45 5.34
N ILE A 77 -21.10 25.17 4.76
CA ILE A 77 -20.18 24.10 5.21
C ILE A 77 -18.86 24.67 5.76
N GLY A 78 -18.84 25.98 6.06
CA GLY A 78 -17.62 26.71 6.42
C GLY A 78 -16.60 26.76 5.27
N ASP A 79 -15.33 26.68 5.62
CA ASP A 79 -14.20 26.73 4.67
C ASP A 79 -13.92 25.39 3.96
N ASN A 80 -14.78 24.39 4.12
CA ASN A 80 -14.61 23.09 3.50
C ASN A 80 -14.84 23.17 1.98
N ASP A 81 -14.07 22.39 1.23
CA ASP A 81 -14.31 22.23 -0.20
C ASP A 81 -15.56 21.37 -0.45
N ILE A 82 -16.45 21.87 -1.31
CA ILE A 82 -17.73 21.22 -1.60
C ILE A 82 -17.56 19.85 -2.30
N ASP A 83 -16.50 19.66 -3.08
CA ASP A 83 -16.25 18.41 -3.80
C ASP A 83 -15.81 17.31 -2.82
N ASP A 84 -14.90 17.65 -1.90
CA ASP A 84 -14.48 16.75 -0.81
C ASP A 84 -15.65 16.45 0.13
N PHE A 85 -16.40 17.48 0.53
CA PHE A 85 -17.57 17.32 1.39
C PHE A 85 -18.63 16.43 0.75
N ALA A 86 -18.94 16.62 -0.52
CA ALA A 86 -19.89 15.78 -1.26
C ALA A 86 -19.42 14.33 -1.34
N THR A 87 -18.12 14.09 -1.52
CA THR A 87 -17.55 12.74 -1.59
C THR A 87 -17.64 12.02 -0.24
N GLU A 88 -17.31 12.72 0.84
CA GLU A 88 -17.40 12.19 2.20
C GLU A 88 -18.86 11.92 2.57
N LEU A 89 -19.77 12.86 2.27
CA LEU A 89 -21.21 12.70 2.52
C LEU A 89 -21.80 11.54 1.72
N PHE A 90 -21.47 11.42 0.43
CA PHE A 90 -21.92 10.32 -0.42
C PHE A 90 -21.50 8.96 0.13
N THR A 91 -20.22 8.83 0.47
CA THR A 91 -19.64 7.58 1.00
C THR A 91 -20.26 7.23 2.35
N ARG A 92 -20.41 8.24 3.22
CA ARG A 92 -20.94 8.05 4.56
C ARG A 92 -22.41 7.69 4.56
N TRP A 93 -23.20 8.35 3.71
CA TRP A 93 -24.60 8.02 3.53
C TRP A 93 -24.75 6.72 2.75
N GLY A 94 -23.73 6.24 2.05
CA GLY A 94 -23.77 4.96 1.37
C GLY A 94 -24.76 4.92 0.22
N ILE A 95 -24.86 6.04 -0.51
CA ILE A 95 -25.83 6.24 -1.59
C ILE A 95 -25.47 5.32 -2.77
N GLY A 96 -26.43 4.53 -3.26
CA GLY A 96 -26.28 3.63 -4.40
C GLY A 96 -26.00 2.16 -4.04
N LYS A 97 -26.34 1.69 -2.85
CA LYS A 97 -25.83 0.45 -2.24
C LYS A 97 -25.93 -0.83 -3.07
N GLN A 98 -27.01 -1.05 -3.82
CA GLN A 98 -27.19 -2.35 -4.51
C GLN A 98 -26.21 -2.51 -5.68
N ASN A 99 -26.02 -1.46 -6.48
CA ASN A 99 -25.34 -1.52 -7.78
C ASN A 99 -24.40 -0.32 -8.03
N ASP A 100 -24.06 0.44 -6.99
CA ASP A 100 -23.40 1.76 -7.07
C ASP A 100 -24.21 2.79 -7.90
N ASN A 101 -25.53 2.61 -7.99
CA ASN A 101 -26.47 3.48 -8.71
C ASN A 101 -26.84 4.73 -7.89
N GLY A 102 -25.84 5.38 -7.30
CA GLY A 102 -26.05 6.53 -6.42
C GLY A 102 -25.87 7.87 -7.14
N LEU A 103 -26.66 8.87 -6.75
CA LEU A 103 -26.44 10.28 -7.12
C LEU A 103 -26.70 11.19 -5.92
N LEU A 104 -25.72 12.01 -5.55
CA LEU A 104 -25.90 13.08 -4.58
C LEU A 104 -25.94 14.42 -5.30
N VAL A 105 -26.96 15.22 -5.01
CA VAL A 105 -27.08 16.62 -5.41
C VAL A 105 -26.92 17.49 -4.17
N LEU A 106 -25.80 18.20 -4.07
CA LEU A 106 -25.46 19.05 -2.92
C LEU A 106 -25.50 20.53 -3.32
N LEU A 107 -26.37 21.30 -2.70
CA LEU A 107 -26.51 22.76 -2.84
C LEU A 107 -25.97 23.46 -1.58
N ILE A 108 -24.99 24.34 -1.76
CA ILE A 108 -24.39 25.14 -0.70
C ILE A 108 -24.61 26.62 -1.00
N LEU A 109 -25.42 27.29 -0.16
CA LEU A 109 -25.93 28.63 -0.45
C LEU A 109 -24.88 29.73 -0.22
N ASP A 110 -24.09 29.66 0.85
CA ASP A 110 -23.04 30.66 1.15
C ASP A 110 -21.94 30.70 0.10
N GLN A 111 -21.51 29.53 -0.38
CA GLN A 111 -20.52 29.39 -1.45
C GLN A 111 -21.13 29.61 -2.84
N ARG A 112 -22.48 29.66 -2.95
CA ARG A 112 -23.22 29.70 -4.21
C ARG A 112 -22.77 28.63 -5.19
N ARG A 113 -22.66 27.39 -4.70
CA ARG A 113 -22.21 26.23 -5.48
C ARG A 113 -23.18 25.07 -5.38
N ILE A 114 -23.28 24.32 -6.47
CA ILE A 114 -23.99 23.05 -6.54
C ILE A 114 -23.08 21.98 -7.12
N THR A 115 -23.07 20.81 -6.48
CA THR A 115 -22.26 19.65 -6.85
C THR A 115 -23.15 18.44 -7.08
N PHE A 116 -22.95 17.75 -8.20
CA PHE A 116 -23.53 16.44 -8.46
C PHE A 116 -22.41 15.42 -8.31
N ARG A 117 -22.61 14.40 -7.47
CA ARG A 117 -21.64 13.33 -7.21
C ARG A 117 -22.29 12.00 -7.59
N THR A 118 -21.72 11.31 -8.57
CA THR A 118 -22.25 10.04 -9.10
C THR A 118 -21.51 8.84 -8.52
N GLY A 119 -22.23 7.75 -8.32
CA GLY A 119 -21.66 6.43 -8.08
C GLY A 119 -21.28 5.73 -9.39
N TYR A 120 -20.43 4.71 -9.30
CA TYR A 120 -19.93 3.98 -10.47
C TYR A 120 -21.02 3.39 -11.37
N GLY A 121 -22.16 3.00 -10.80
CA GLY A 121 -23.27 2.39 -11.55
C GLY A 121 -24.05 3.38 -12.43
N ILE A 122 -24.08 4.66 -12.05
CA ILE A 122 -24.74 5.73 -12.83
C ILE A 122 -23.75 6.47 -13.75
N GLU A 123 -22.44 6.42 -13.50
CA GLU A 123 -21.43 7.18 -14.26
C GLU A 123 -21.49 6.94 -15.78
N GLY A 124 -21.79 5.70 -16.21
CA GLY A 124 -21.95 5.37 -17.64
C GLY A 124 -23.10 6.10 -18.34
N ILE A 125 -24.16 6.41 -17.60
CA ILE A 125 -25.39 7.06 -18.11
C ILE A 125 -25.37 8.57 -17.85
N LEU A 126 -24.84 8.97 -16.69
CA LEU A 126 -24.77 10.35 -16.24
C LEU A 126 -23.30 10.77 -15.94
N PRO A 127 -22.43 10.82 -16.96
CA PRO A 127 -21.05 11.25 -16.79
C PRO A 127 -20.97 12.76 -16.46
N ASP A 128 -19.81 13.19 -15.96
CA ASP A 128 -19.51 14.56 -15.52
C ASP A 128 -19.93 15.63 -16.52
N ALA A 129 -19.71 15.38 -17.82
CA ALA A 129 -20.07 16.30 -18.89
C ALA A 129 -21.60 16.51 -18.98
N ILE A 130 -22.39 15.45 -18.77
CA ILE A 130 -23.86 15.55 -18.74
C ILE A 130 -24.30 16.25 -17.47
N CYS A 131 -23.76 15.87 -16.31
CA CYS A 131 -24.03 16.55 -15.04
C CYS A 131 -23.76 18.07 -15.14
N LYS A 132 -22.60 18.44 -15.68
CA LYS A 132 -22.17 19.84 -15.84
C LYS A 132 -23.10 20.60 -16.78
N ARG A 133 -23.54 19.95 -17.88
CA ARG A 133 -24.50 20.52 -18.83
C ARG A 133 -25.86 20.77 -18.16
N ILE A 134 -26.35 19.81 -17.37
CA ILE A 134 -27.61 19.96 -16.64
C ILE A 134 -27.54 21.15 -15.69
N GLN A 135 -26.47 21.23 -14.89
CA GLN A 135 -26.24 22.35 -13.99
C GLN A 135 -26.24 23.69 -14.75
N THR A 136 -25.45 23.79 -15.83
CA THR A 136 -25.26 25.06 -16.54
C THR A 136 -26.50 25.50 -17.31
N GLN A 137 -27.28 24.58 -17.88
CA GLN A 137 -28.43 24.90 -18.74
C GLN A 137 -29.76 25.04 -17.99
N TYR A 138 -29.96 24.29 -16.91
CA TYR A 138 -31.27 24.21 -16.25
C TYR A 138 -31.23 24.78 -14.82
N VAL A 139 -30.14 24.53 -14.07
CA VAL A 139 -30.06 24.89 -12.66
C VAL A 139 -29.57 26.33 -12.46
N ILE A 140 -28.37 26.63 -12.95
CA ILE A 140 -27.67 27.91 -12.75
C ILE A 140 -28.48 29.12 -13.23
N PRO A 141 -29.21 29.08 -14.38
CA PRO A 141 -30.01 30.23 -14.80
C PRO A 141 -31.12 30.62 -13.81
N GLN A 142 -31.75 29.65 -13.14
CA GLN A 142 -32.78 29.93 -12.13
C GLN A 142 -32.15 30.42 -10.82
N PHE A 143 -31.01 29.85 -10.42
CA PHE A 143 -30.28 30.28 -9.22
C PHE A 143 -29.80 31.73 -9.31
N LYS A 144 -29.41 32.19 -10.50
CA LYS A 144 -29.08 33.61 -10.76
C LYS A 144 -30.27 34.55 -10.55
N GLN A 145 -31.49 34.04 -10.69
CA GLN A 145 -32.74 34.77 -10.43
C GLN A 145 -33.20 34.64 -8.97
N GLY A 146 -32.47 33.89 -8.14
CA GLY A 146 -32.83 33.60 -6.75
C GLY A 146 -33.88 32.50 -6.59
N ASP A 147 -34.27 31.81 -7.67
CA ASP A 147 -35.27 30.75 -7.65
C ASP A 147 -34.59 29.38 -7.53
N TYR A 148 -34.27 29.01 -6.27
CA TYR A 148 -33.61 27.74 -5.95
C TYR A 148 -34.55 26.53 -6.12
N ASP A 149 -35.83 26.73 -5.80
CA ASP A 149 -36.87 25.71 -5.94
C ASP A 149 -36.97 25.24 -7.39
N LYS A 150 -37.18 26.19 -8.31
CA LYS A 150 -37.29 25.89 -9.74
C LYS A 150 -36.00 25.34 -10.31
N GLY A 151 -34.84 25.87 -9.89
CA GLY A 151 -33.54 25.39 -10.37
C GLY A 151 -33.29 23.92 -10.04
N ILE A 152 -33.59 23.49 -8.81
CA ILE A 152 -33.46 22.09 -8.42
C ILE A 152 -34.50 21.23 -9.14
N LEU A 153 -35.77 21.66 -9.20
CA LEU A 153 -36.83 20.91 -9.90
C LEU A 153 -36.52 20.71 -11.38
N ASP A 154 -36.11 21.75 -12.10
CA ASP A 154 -35.75 21.69 -13.52
C ASP A 154 -34.58 20.72 -13.75
N GLY A 155 -33.53 20.79 -12.91
CA GLY A 155 -32.40 19.87 -12.96
C GLY A 155 -32.81 18.41 -12.71
N MET A 156 -33.63 18.18 -11.69
CA MET A 156 -34.08 16.85 -11.30
C MET A 156 -35.03 16.22 -12.32
N ASN A 157 -35.88 17.01 -12.98
CA ASN A 157 -36.73 16.54 -14.08
C ASN A 157 -35.88 16.00 -15.24
N VAL A 158 -34.79 16.70 -15.60
CA VAL A 158 -33.89 16.26 -16.67
C VAL A 158 -33.14 14.99 -16.26
N ILE A 159 -32.62 14.92 -15.03
CA ILE A 159 -31.93 13.73 -14.50
C ILE A 159 -32.87 12.51 -14.53
N THR A 160 -34.08 12.66 -13.99
CA THR A 160 -35.10 11.59 -13.95
C THR A 160 -35.40 11.09 -15.36
N ARG A 161 -35.61 11.99 -16.31
CA ARG A 161 -35.87 11.64 -17.72
C ARG A 161 -34.74 10.82 -18.35
N ILE A 162 -33.48 11.16 -18.06
CA ILE A 162 -32.31 10.42 -18.56
C ILE A 162 -32.27 9.02 -17.96
N LEU A 163 -32.46 8.91 -16.64
CA LEU A 163 -32.37 7.65 -15.90
C LEU A 163 -33.57 6.71 -16.17
N THR A 164 -34.70 7.23 -16.64
CA THR A 164 -35.88 6.41 -17.03
C THR A 164 -35.88 5.94 -18.49
N THR A 165 -34.84 6.23 -19.27
CA THR A 165 -34.76 5.69 -20.65
C THR A 165 -34.67 4.16 -20.62
N PRO A 166 -35.27 3.42 -21.58
CA PRO A 166 -35.28 1.96 -21.58
C PRO A 166 -33.87 1.33 -21.50
N GLU A 167 -32.89 1.97 -22.14
CA GLU A 167 -31.48 1.59 -22.09
C GLU A 167 -30.90 1.79 -20.69
N ALA A 168 -31.12 2.96 -20.08
CA ALA A 168 -30.66 3.27 -18.73
C ALA A 168 -31.30 2.34 -17.69
N VAL A 169 -32.61 2.10 -17.76
CA VAL A 169 -33.30 1.17 -16.83
C VAL A 169 -32.71 -0.23 -16.94
N LYS A 170 -32.44 -0.72 -18.16
CA LYS A 170 -31.84 -2.03 -18.37
C LYS A 170 -30.43 -2.14 -17.80
N GLU A 171 -29.62 -1.09 -17.93
CA GLU A 171 -28.26 -1.05 -17.39
C GLU A 171 -28.26 -0.94 -15.85
N LEU A 172 -29.11 -0.08 -15.29
CA LEU A 172 -29.22 0.15 -13.84
C LEU A 172 -29.82 -1.05 -13.09
N THR A 173 -30.76 -1.77 -13.70
CA THR A 173 -31.39 -2.97 -13.12
C THR A 173 -30.60 -4.25 -13.36
N ALA A 174 -29.59 -4.23 -14.24
CA ALA A 174 -28.72 -5.37 -14.45
C ALA A 174 -27.90 -5.62 -13.17
N ALA A 175 -27.94 -6.85 -12.64
CA ALA A 175 -27.15 -7.23 -11.49
C ALA A 175 -25.65 -7.00 -11.78
N PRO A 176 -24.88 -6.41 -10.85
CA PRO A 176 -23.48 -6.10 -11.06
C PRO A 176 -22.73 -7.40 -11.27
N VAL A 177 -22.14 -7.57 -12.45
CA VAL A 177 -21.17 -8.63 -12.70
C VAL A 177 -19.92 -8.26 -11.90
N LYS A 178 -19.88 -8.65 -10.62
CA LYS A 178 -18.62 -8.69 -9.87
C LYS A 178 -17.70 -9.63 -10.64
N LYS A 179 -16.80 -9.09 -11.46
CA LYS A 179 -15.68 -9.84 -12.02
C LYS A 179 -14.81 -10.24 -10.83
N GLY A 180 -15.13 -11.39 -10.24
CA GLY A 180 -14.29 -12.04 -9.25
C GLY A 180 -12.91 -12.22 -9.86
N ILE A 181 -11.89 -12.08 -9.02
CA ILE A 181 -10.52 -12.38 -9.40
C ILE A 181 -10.51 -13.83 -9.91
N ASP A 182 -10.14 -14.00 -11.18
CA ASP A 182 -9.99 -15.32 -11.80
C ASP A 182 -8.71 -15.97 -11.25
N TRP A 183 -8.87 -16.60 -10.08
CA TRP A 183 -7.78 -17.26 -9.39
C TRP A 183 -7.17 -18.39 -10.22
N GLU A 184 -7.94 -19.08 -11.06
CA GLU A 184 -7.42 -20.13 -11.93
C GLU A 184 -6.42 -19.57 -12.94
N ARG A 185 -6.77 -18.45 -13.59
CA ARG A 185 -5.88 -17.77 -14.52
C ARG A 185 -4.62 -17.24 -13.83
N ILE A 186 -4.75 -16.66 -12.65
CA ILE A 186 -3.60 -16.13 -11.88
C ILE A 186 -2.67 -17.26 -11.45
N ILE A 187 -3.23 -18.35 -10.90
CA ILE A 187 -2.46 -19.53 -10.49
C ILE A 187 -1.77 -20.15 -11.72
N GLY A 188 -2.47 -20.24 -12.86
CA GLY A 188 -1.88 -20.72 -14.11
C GLY A 188 -0.69 -19.87 -14.61
N ILE A 189 -0.82 -18.54 -14.59
CA ILE A 189 0.28 -17.63 -14.92
C ILE A 189 1.44 -17.79 -13.94
N TYR A 190 1.16 -17.89 -12.64
CA TYR A 190 2.19 -18.07 -11.63
C TYR A 190 2.97 -19.38 -11.83
N LEU A 191 2.26 -20.50 -12.05
CA LEU A 191 2.89 -21.81 -12.25
C LEU A 191 3.73 -21.86 -13.54
N THR A 192 3.25 -21.25 -14.63
CA THR A 192 3.99 -21.19 -15.89
C THR A 192 5.26 -20.36 -15.76
N VAL A 193 5.19 -19.17 -15.16
CA VAL A 193 6.37 -18.33 -14.91
C VAL A 193 7.36 -19.04 -13.98
N SER A 194 6.86 -19.67 -12.91
CA SER A 194 7.68 -20.45 -11.96
C SER A 194 8.46 -21.57 -12.67
N LEU A 195 7.80 -22.28 -13.58
CA LEU A 195 8.41 -23.35 -14.37
C LEU A 195 9.48 -22.81 -15.33
N VAL A 196 9.19 -21.72 -16.05
CA VAL A 196 10.14 -21.10 -16.99
C VAL A 196 11.41 -20.63 -16.27
N VAL A 197 11.25 -19.90 -15.15
CA VAL A 197 12.39 -19.44 -14.33
C VAL A 197 13.23 -20.62 -13.86
N SER A 198 12.59 -21.70 -13.44
CA SER A 198 13.28 -22.91 -12.97
C SER A 198 14.06 -23.61 -14.07
N HIS A 199 13.54 -23.64 -15.31
CA HIS A 199 14.25 -24.19 -16.46
C HIS A 199 15.46 -23.34 -16.83
N ILE A 200 15.34 -22.02 -16.80
CA ILE A 200 16.46 -21.10 -17.05
C ILE A 200 17.57 -21.31 -16.02
N LEU A 201 17.22 -21.41 -14.73
CA LEU A 201 18.19 -21.66 -13.65
C LEU A 201 18.84 -23.04 -13.78
N LEU A 202 18.06 -24.08 -14.10
CA LEU A 202 18.58 -25.42 -14.34
C LEU A 202 19.54 -25.45 -15.53
N PHE A 203 19.17 -24.83 -16.65
CA PHE A 203 20.02 -24.73 -17.83
C PHE A 203 21.33 -23.99 -17.50
N ALA A 204 21.27 -22.84 -16.81
CA ALA A 204 22.45 -22.11 -16.38
C ALA A 204 23.36 -22.96 -15.48
N MET A 205 22.78 -23.77 -14.60
CA MET A 205 23.54 -24.68 -13.73
C MET A 205 24.20 -25.81 -14.52
N LEU A 206 23.46 -26.45 -15.44
CA LEU A 206 23.99 -27.53 -16.30
C LEU A 206 25.08 -27.03 -17.24
N TRP A 207 24.88 -25.85 -17.83
CA TRP A 207 25.88 -25.16 -18.63
C TRP A 207 27.17 -24.92 -17.83
N ASN A 208 27.05 -24.38 -16.61
CA ASN A 208 28.18 -24.15 -15.73
C ASN A 208 28.93 -25.46 -15.40
N ILE A 209 28.18 -26.53 -15.11
CA ILE A 209 28.73 -27.87 -14.86
C ILE A 209 29.54 -28.37 -16.05
N ALA A 210 28.99 -28.24 -17.27
CA ALA A 210 29.65 -28.70 -18.49
C ALA A 210 30.90 -27.87 -18.81
N HIS A 211 30.79 -26.54 -18.72
CA HIS A 211 31.87 -25.61 -19.03
C HIS A 211 33.10 -25.81 -18.12
N TYR A 212 32.89 -26.12 -16.83
CA TYR A 212 33.97 -26.33 -15.86
C TYR A 212 34.27 -27.82 -15.59
N ALA A 213 33.80 -28.75 -16.42
CA ALA A 213 33.94 -30.19 -16.17
C ALA A 213 35.40 -30.67 -16.03
N LYS A 214 36.34 -30.03 -16.74
CA LYS A 214 37.77 -30.37 -16.74
C LYS A 214 38.57 -29.74 -15.58
N LYS A 215 37.96 -28.86 -14.78
CA LYS A 215 38.65 -28.23 -13.64
C LYS A 215 38.66 -29.14 -12.41
N ASP A 216 39.53 -28.82 -11.46
CA ASP A 216 39.61 -29.54 -10.18
C ASP A 216 38.28 -29.48 -9.40
N ALA A 217 38.07 -30.46 -8.51
CA ALA A 217 36.87 -30.59 -7.70
C ALA A 217 36.58 -29.34 -6.87
N TYR A 218 37.61 -28.70 -6.31
CA TYR A 218 37.45 -27.48 -5.52
C TYR A 218 37.01 -26.29 -6.38
N GLU A 219 37.62 -26.09 -7.54
CA GLU A 219 37.21 -25.03 -8.48
C GLU A 219 35.77 -25.22 -8.98
N ARG A 220 35.38 -26.47 -9.25
CA ARG A 220 34.00 -26.82 -9.60
C ARG A 220 33.03 -26.52 -8.46
N TYR A 221 33.42 -26.81 -7.21
CA TYR A 221 32.63 -26.44 -6.03
C TYR A 221 32.42 -24.93 -5.97
N LYS A 222 33.49 -24.13 -6.05
CA LYS A 222 33.44 -22.67 -5.91
C LYS A 222 32.53 -22.02 -6.96
N ARG A 223 32.58 -22.49 -8.21
CA ARG A 223 31.71 -22.01 -9.30
C ARG A 223 30.24 -22.36 -9.07
N LEU A 224 29.96 -23.58 -8.63
CA LEU A 224 28.60 -24.03 -8.34
C LEU A 224 28.00 -23.38 -7.09
N ALA A 225 28.80 -23.18 -6.04
CA ALA A 225 28.36 -22.58 -4.78
C ALA A 225 27.82 -21.15 -4.97
N ARG A 226 28.25 -20.44 -6.01
CA ARG A 226 27.71 -19.13 -6.39
C ARG A 226 26.21 -19.14 -6.66
N PHE A 227 25.63 -20.26 -7.09
CA PHE A 227 24.19 -20.36 -7.32
C PHE A 227 23.36 -20.45 -6.03
N ARG A 228 23.97 -20.83 -4.90
CA ARG A 228 23.28 -21.08 -3.63
C ARG A 228 22.43 -19.88 -3.13
N PRO A 229 22.94 -18.64 -3.05
CA PRO A 229 22.12 -17.50 -2.62
C PRO A 229 20.98 -17.18 -3.58
N TYR A 230 21.19 -17.30 -4.90
CA TYR A 230 20.15 -17.03 -5.89
C TYR A 230 19.02 -18.06 -5.83
N LEU A 231 19.35 -19.35 -5.65
CA LEU A 231 18.34 -20.39 -5.45
C LEU A 231 17.60 -20.24 -4.12
N LEU A 232 18.28 -19.80 -3.06
CA LEU A 232 17.63 -19.52 -1.78
C LEU A 232 16.63 -18.36 -1.92
N ALA A 233 17.04 -17.25 -2.52
CA ALA A 233 16.16 -16.11 -2.78
C ALA A 233 14.98 -16.50 -3.70
N GLY A 234 15.26 -17.24 -4.78
CA GLY A 234 14.24 -17.72 -5.72
C GLY A 234 13.23 -18.67 -5.07
N SER A 235 13.63 -19.44 -4.05
CA SER A 235 12.73 -20.37 -3.35
C SER A 235 11.61 -19.67 -2.56
N PHE A 236 11.80 -18.40 -2.19
CA PHE A 236 10.75 -17.62 -1.53
C PHE A 236 9.62 -17.21 -2.50
N LEU A 237 9.99 -16.94 -3.75
CA LEU A 237 9.05 -16.52 -4.80
C LEU A 237 8.44 -17.72 -5.54
N PHE A 238 9.20 -18.81 -5.70
CA PHE A 238 8.86 -19.96 -6.54
C PHE A 238 9.27 -21.29 -5.85
N PRO A 239 8.59 -21.68 -4.77
CA PRO A 239 9.08 -22.72 -3.86
C PRO A 239 9.17 -24.10 -4.51
N PHE A 240 8.16 -24.54 -5.27
CA PHE A 240 8.05 -25.95 -5.69
C PHE A 240 9.25 -26.42 -6.53
N PHE A 241 9.57 -25.71 -7.61
CA PHE A 241 10.63 -26.12 -8.53
C PHE A 241 12.02 -25.66 -8.08
N VAL A 242 12.15 -24.46 -7.49
CA VAL A 242 13.46 -23.91 -7.10
C VAL A 242 14.01 -24.63 -5.87
N LEU A 243 13.17 -25.08 -4.94
CA LEU A 243 13.62 -25.83 -3.76
C LEU A 243 14.19 -27.21 -4.15
N LEU A 244 13.63 -27.87 -5.17
CA LEU A 244 14.20 -29.09 -5.73
C LEU A 244 15.61 -28.85 -6.30
N LEU A 245 15.80 -27.75 -7.03
CA LEU A 245 17.11 -27.34 -7.54
C LEU A 245 18.09 -27.01 -6.40
N TYR A 246 17.63 -26.29 -5.37
CA TYR A 246 18.43 -25.98 -4.18
C TYR A 246 18.94 -27.25 -3.48
N GLY A 247 18.05 -28.22 -3.24
CA GLY A 247 18.41 -29.51 -2.66
C GLY A 247 19.34 -30.32 -3.56
N GLY A 248 19.12 -30.30 -4.88
CA GLY A 248 19.99 -30.94 -5.88
C GLY A 248 21.41 -30.34 -5.87
N LEU A 249 21.52 -29.01 -5.84
CA LEU A 249 22.79 -28.29 -5.73
C LEU A 249 23.52 -28.67 -4.43
N GLY A 250 22.82 -28.66 -3.29
CA GLY A 250 23.41 -29.01 -1.99
C GLY A 250 24.01 -30.42 -1.98
N ARG A 251 23.28 -31.43 -2.50
CA ARG A 251 23.80 -32.80 -2.62
C ARG A 251 25.04 -32.85 -3.53
N ARG A 252 25.05 -32.11 -4.63
CA ARG A 252 26.18 -32.07 -5.57
C ARG A 252 27.41 -31.40 -4.97
N LEU A 253 27.23 -30.29 -4.26
CA LEU A 253 28.31 -29.60 -3.55
C LEU A 253 28.95 -30.51 -2.48
N LYS A 254 28.13 -31.24 -1.71
CA LYS A 254 28.63 -32.22 -0.73
C LYS A 254 29.48 -33.32 -1.38
N ARG A 255 29.05 -33.85 -2.54
CA ARG A 255 29.84 -34.83 -3.31
C ARG A 255 31.16 -34.26 -3.83
N LEU A 256 31.19 -32.99 -4.24
CA LEU A 256 32.40 -32.34 -4.73
C LEU A 256 33.39 -32.05 -3.59
N ARG A 257 32.92 -31.58 -2.43
CA ARG A 257 33.74 -31.31 -1.24
C ARG A 257 34.45 -32.58 -0.76
N ASN A 258 33.72 -33.69 -0.68
CA ASN A 258 34.21 -34.98 -0.15
C ASN A 258 34.82 -35.91 -1.22
N LYS A 259 35.03 -35.44 -2.45
CA LYS A 259 35.64 -36.27 -3.49
C LYS A 259 37.09 -36.59 -3.10
N PRO A 260 37.54 -37.86 -3.17
CA PRO A 260 38.94 -38.20 -2.92
C PRO A 260 39.88 -37.43 -3.86
N ARG A 261 41.01 -36.99 -3.33
CA ARG A 261 42.02 -36.19 -4.03
C ARG A 261 43.34 -36.96 -4.09
N ASN A 262 44.13 -36.68 -5.11
CA ASN A 262 45.47 -37.23 -5.28
C ASN A 262 46.49 -36.15 -4.93
N CYS A 263 47.61 -36.56 -4.34
CA CYS A 263 48.70 -35.67 -3.98
C CYS A 263 49.40 -35.14 -5.23
N GLU A 264 49.64 -33.84 -5.29
CA GLU A 264 50.36 -33.19 -6.40
C GLU A 264 51.83 -33.63 -6.49
N SER A 265 52.44 -34.01 -5.36
CA SER A 265 53.87 -34.37 -5.30
C SER A 265 54.14 -35.82 -5.67
N CYS A 266 53.28 -36.77 -5.25
CA CYS A 266 53.56 -38.21 -5.38
C CYS A 266 52.41 -39.01 -6.03
N GLY A 267 51.27 -38.39 -6.32
CA GLY A 267 50.13 -39.05 -6.97
C GLY A 267 49.29 -39.98 -6.08
N ASN A 268 49.72 -40.27 -4.85
CA ASN A 268 48.96 -41.10 -3.91
C ASN A 268 47.66 -40.43 -3.44
N LYS A 269 46.67 -41.24 -3.04
CA LYS A 269 45.41 -40.73 -2.48
C LYS A 269 45.67 -40.03 -1.15
N MET A 270 45.01 -38.90 -0.95
CA MET A 270 45.07 -38.13 0.28
C MET A 270 43.88 -38.46 1.19
N ARG A 271 44.11 -38.45 2.49
CA ARG A 271 43.09 -38.57 3.53
C ARG A 271 42.64 -37.18 3.96
N LYS A 272 41.33 -36.96 4.06
CA LYS A 272 40.77 -35.75 4.69
C LYS A 272 40.94 -35.88 6.21
N LEU A 273 41.54 -34.89 6.84
CA LEU A 273 41.67 -34.83 8.30
C LEU A 273 40.31 -34.48 8.93
N ASP A 274 40.14 -34.82 10.20
CA ASP A 274 39.02 -34.32 10.99
C ASP A 274 39.31 -32.89 11.50
N GLU A 275 38.26 -32.24 12.03
CA GLU A 275 38.27 -30.84 12.50
C GLU A 275 39.14 -30.61 13.75
N GLU A 276 39.71 -31.66 14.36
CA GLU A 276 40.65 -31.52 15.48
C GLU A 276 42.09 -31.72 15.01
N GLU A 277 42.32 -32.67 14.11
CA GLU A 277 43.60 -33.00 13.48
C GLU A 277 44.08 -31.87 12.54
N ASP A 278 43.17 -31.22 11.81
CA ASP A 278 43.49 -30.17 10.85
C ASP A 278 44.03 -28.87 11.48
N ASN A 279 43.59 -28.50 12.68
CA ASN A 279 44.08 -27.34 13.44
C ASN A 279 45.61 -27.27 13.56
N ARG A 280 46.29 -28.43 13.50
CA ARG A 280 47.76 -28.55 13.56
C ARG A 280 48.45 -28.08 12.28
N TYR A 281 47.73 -28.09 11.17
CA TYR A 281 48.23 -27.77 9.82
C TYR A 281 47.76 -26.40 9.33
N LEU A 282 46.83 -25.77 10.05
CA LEU A 282 46.31 -24.46 9.76
C LEU A 282 47.14 -23.35 10.43
N THR A 283 47.15 -22.18 9.81
CA THR A 283 47.78 -20.98 10.37
C THR A 283 46.94 -20.42 11.54
N PRO A 284 47.53 -19.62 12.45
CA PRO A 284 46.77 -18.98 13.53
C PRO A 284 45.59 -18.12 13.04
N GLN A 285 45.71 -17.59 11.82
CA GLN A 285 44.63 -16.87 11.15
C GLN A 285 43.47 -17.80 10.79
N GLU A 286 43.75 -18.90 10.10
CA GLU A 286 42.75 -19.86 9.64
C GLU A 286 42.02 -20.50 10.83
N ASN A 287 42.76 -20.91 11.87
CA ASN A 287 42.18 -21.39 13.14
C ASN A 287 41.23 -20.36 13.79
N THR A 288 41.53 -19.06 13.64
CA THR A 288 40.62 -18.01 14.15
C THR A 288 39.35 -17.93 13.31
N GLU A 289 39.45 -18.07 11.98
CA GLU A 289 38.30 -18.03 11.07
C GLU A 289 37.37 -19.24 11.25
N GLU A 290 37.93 -20.43 11.50
CA GLU A 290 37.15 -21.65 11.82
C GLU A 290 36.43 -21.53 13.16
N ARG A 291 37.13 -21.07 14.20
CA ARG A 291 36.53 -20.84 15.51
C ARG A 291 35.36 -19.86 15.45
N LEU A 292 35.41 -18.89 14.55
CA LEU A 292 34.34 -17.91 14.32
C LEU A 292 33.28 -18.39 13.31
N ASN A 293 33.47 -19.58 12.73
CA ASN A 293 32.63 -20.15 11.67
C ASN A 293 32.43 -19.19 10.49
N SER A 294 33.48 -18.42 10.16
CA SER A 294 33.47 -17.48 9.04
C SER A 294 34.04 -18.10 7.77
N VAL A 295 35.05 -18.96 7.93
CA VAL A 295 35.61 -19.82 6.89
C VAL A 295 35.89 -21.18 7.53
N ASP A 296 35.54 -22.23 6.82
CA ASP A 296 35.69 -23.63 7.20
C ASP A 296 36.76 -24.24 6.26
N TYR A 297 37.85 -24.81 6.78
CA TYR A 297 38.97 -25.30 5.95
C TYR A 297 39.02 -26.81 5.94
N ASP A 298 39.02 -27.41 4.73
CA ASP A 298 39.32 -28.84 4.62
C ASP A 298 40.82 -29.06 4.41
N VAL A 299 41.48 -29.73 5.34
CA VAL A 299 42.87 -30.19 5.18
C VAL A 299 42.93 -31.63 4.69
N TRP A 300 43.70 -31.84 3.62
CA TRP A 300 44.00 -33.16 3.07
C TRP A 300 45.47 -33.47 3.28
N LEU A 301 45.78 -34.60 3.91
CA LEU A 301 47.14 -35.08 4.17
C LEU A 301 47.47 -36.28 3.29
N CYS A 302 48.68 -36.31 2.74
CA CYS A 302 49.23 -37.49 2.09
C CYS A 302 50.09 -38.29 3.08
N ASP A 303 49.65 -39.49 3.45
CA ASP A 303 50.37 -40.35 4.40
C ASP A 303 51.74 -40.85 3.88
N HIS A 304 51.99 -40.77 2.56
CA HIS A 304 53.24 -41.22 1.96
C HIS A 304 54.35 -40.16 1.94
N CYS A 305 54.02 -38.89 1.65
CA CYS A 305 55.03 -37.82 1.51
C CYS A 305 54.86 -36.67 2.51
N GLY A 306 53.79 -36.69 3.32
CA GLY A 306 53.50 -35.63 4.29
C GLY A 306 52.99 -34.32 3.69
N ASN A 307 52.82 -34.22 2.37
CA ASN A 307 52.28 -33.01 1.74
C ASN A 307 50.82 -32.79 2.14
N THR A 308 50.44 -31.52 2.34
CA THR A 308 49.10 -31.09 2.76
C THR A 308 48.48 -30.14 1.74
N LEU A 309 47.17 -30.31 1.49
CA LEU A 309 46.37 -29.36 0.70
C LEU A 309 45.26 -28.78 1.58
N VAL A 310 45.17 -27.46 1.63
CA VAL A 310 44.20 -26.72 2.46
C VAL A 310 43.20 -26.01 1.55
N TYR A 311 41.90 -26.21 1.77
CA TYR A 311 40.84 -25.61 0.95
C TYR A 311 39.85 -24.80 1.80
N PRO A 312 39.74 -23.48 1.59
CA PRO A 312 38.81 -22.63 2.33
C PRO A 312 37.38 -22.69 1.77
N TYR A 313 36.40 -22.80 2.67
CA TYR A 313 34.96 -22.76 2.39
C TYR A 313 34.30 -21.61 3.14
N GLU A 314 34.15 -20.47 2.46
CA GLU A 314 33.60 -19.26 3.08
C GLU A 314 32.11 -19.41 3.44
N ASN A 315 31.76 -19.08 4.68
CA ASN A 315 30.38 -18.99 5.11
C ASN A 315 29.78 -17.65 4.69
N GLN A 316 28.85 -17.66 3.75
CA GLN A 316 28.20 -16.45 3.25
C GLN A 316 27.20 -15.83 4.23
N PHE A 317 26.78 -16.57 5.27
CA PHE A 317 25.78 -16.14 6.24
C PHE A 317 26.42 -15.65 7.55
N THR A 318 27.74 -15.49 7.59
CA THR A 318 28.45 -14.99 8.76
C THR A 318 28.41 -13.47 8.84
N GLN A 319 28.42 -12.93 10.06
CA GLN A 319 28.54 -11.48 10.31
C GLN A 319 29.96 -10.95 10.09
N TYR A 320 30.95 -11.85 9.99
CA TYR A 320 32.36 -11.50 9.86
C TYR A 320 32.74 -11.19 8.39
N GLN A 321 33.41 -10.06 8.22
CA GLN A 321 33.96 -9.57 6.96
C GLN A 321 35.49 -9.68 6.95
N LYS A 322 36.10 -9.39 5.80
CA LYS A 322 37.55 -9.38 5.65
C LYS A 322 38.16 -8.15 6.33
N CYS A 323 39.09 -8.36 7.25
CA CYS A 323 39.79 -7.29 7.95
C CYS A 323 40.69 -6.50 6.98
N PRO A 324 40.70 -5.16 7.03
CA PRO A 324 41.59 -4.35 6.21
C PRO A 324 43.07 -4.45 6.62
N TYR A 325 43.37 -4.85 7.86
CA TYR A 325 44.73 -4.88 8.40
C TYR A 325 45.43 -6.24 8.29
N CYS A 326 44.77 -7.32 8.74
CA CYS A 326 45.34 -8.67 8.74
C CYS A 326 44.71 -9.58 7.69
N HIS A 327 43.76 -9.09 6.89
CA HIS A 327 43.05 -9.84 5.86
C HIS A 327 42.25 -11.07 6.33
N SER A 328 42.17 -11.31 7.63
CA SER A 328 41.35 -12.37 8.20
C SER A 328 39.87 -12.08 8.08
N ARG A 329 39.04 -13.12 7.86
CA ARG A 329 37.58 -13.02 7.92
C ARG A 329 37.06 -13.04 9.36
N ALA A 330 37.61 -12.18 10.21
CA ALA A 330 37.28 -12.07 11.63
C ALA A 330 36.82 -10.65 12.03
N TYR A 331 36.43 -9.81 11.07
CA TYR A 331 36.06 -8.41 11.27
C TYR A 331 34.55 -8.24 11.41
N SER A 332 34.05 -7.89 12.60
CA SER A 332 32.62 -7.73 12.88
C SER A 332 32.28 -6.31 13.33
N PHE A 333 31.02 -5.94 13.16
CA PHE A 333 30.45 -4.71 13.71
C PHE A 333 30.21 -4.88 15.22
N GLU A 334 30.70 -3.93 16.02
CA GLU A 334 30.58 -3.96 17.49
C GLU A 334 29.43 -3.05 17.98
N GLY A 335 29.27 -1.87 17.39
CA GLY A 335 28.23 -0.93 17.82
C GLY A 335 28.22 0.39 17.06
N ASP A 336 27.09 1.10 17.21
CA ASP A 336 26.87 2.46 16.69
C ASP A 336 26.80 3.43 17.88
N HIS A 337 27.65 4.45 17.88
CA HIS A 337 27.70 5.46 18.91
C HIS A 337 27.43 6.85 18.31
N ILE A 338 26.42 7.53 18.83
CA ILE A 338 26.12 8.90 18.44
C ILE A 338 27.04 9.84 19.21
N LEU A 339 28.04 10.40 18.53
CA LEU A 339 28.95 11.41 19.09
C LEU A 339 28.23 12.75 19.28
N ARG A 340 27.42 13.15 18.29
CA ARG A 340 26.61 14.36 18.32
C ARG A 340 25.23 14.09 17.74
N ARG A 341 24.17 14.37 18.49
CA ARG A 341 22.79 14.23 17.99
C ARG A 341 22.49 15.26 16.90
N ALA A 342 21.72 14.86 15.91
CA ALA A 342 21.20 15.78 14.90
C ALA A 342 20.09 16.66 15.49
N THR A 343 19.99 17.90 15.01
CA THR A 343 18.90 18.82 15.32
C THR A 343 18.13 19.18 14.05
N THR A 344 17.09 20.01 14.16
CA THR A 344 16.36 20.55 12.99
C THR A 344 17.20 21.53 12.16
N VAL A 345 18.31 22.04 12.71
CA VAL A 345 19.17 23.06 12.09
C VAL A 345 20.60 22.59 11.83
N SER A 346 21.04 21.49 12.46
CA SER A 346 22.41 21.00 12.36
C SER A 346 22.49 19.49 12.27
N THR A 347 23.42 19.00 11.46
CA THR A 347 23.66 17.57 11.28
C THR A 347 24.30 16.97 12.52
N GLY A 348 23.90 15.74 12.82
CA GLY A 348 24.54 14.93 13.85
C GLY A 348 25.79 14.24 13.30
N LEU A 349 26.56 13.64 14.21
CA LEU A 349 27.73 12.84 13.91
C LEU A 349 27.59 11.51 14.66
N GLY A 350 27.59 10.41 13.92
CA GLY A 350 27.64 9.05 14.45
C GLY A 350 28.99 8.40 14.15
N GLU A 351 29.33 7.37 14.92
CA GLU A 351 30.53 6.57 14.76
C GLU A 351 30.15 5.09 14.80
N LYS A 352 30.52 4.36 13.73
CA LYS A 352 30.41 2.90 13.68
C LYS A 352 31.73 2.28 14.08
N ARG A 353 31.70 1.45 15.12
CA ARG A 353 32.86 0.72 15.61
C ARG A 353 32.88 -0.71 15.08
N TYR A 354 34.03 -1.11 14.56
CA TYR A 354 34.28 -2.46 14.09
C TYR A 354 35.50 -3.04 14.79
N TYR A 355 35.45 -4.34 15.07
CA TYR A 355 36.49 -5.04 15.80
C TYR A 355 36.92 -6.30 15.06
N CYS A 356 38.22 -6.56 15.00
CA CYS A 356 38.76 -7.81 14.47
C CYS A 356 39.12 -8.77 15.60
N SER A 357 38.49 -9.94 15.62
CA SER A 357 38.75 -10.98 16.64
C SER A 357 40.09 -11.72 16.46
N HIS A 358 40.81 -11.50 15.36
CA HIS A 358 42.13 -12.10 15.10
C HIS A 358 43.29 -11.18 15.45
N CYS A 359 43.32 -9.95 14.91
CA CYS A 359 44.40 -8.99 15.18
C CYS A 359 44.08 -7.99 16.31
N HIS A 360 42.90 -8.09 16.91
CA HIS A 360 42.40 -7.24 18.01
C HIS A 360 42.40 -5.72 17.72
N LYS A 361 42.44 -5.33 16.44
CA LYS A 361 42.34 -3.93 16.02
C LYS A 361 40.88 -3.48 15.96
N THR A 362 40.65 -2.27 16.42
CA THR A 362 39.36 -1.57 16.35
C THR A 362 39.45 -0.46 15.31
N ASP A 363 38.46 -0.41 14.41
CA ASP A 363 38.30 0.64 13.41
C ASP A 363 37.03 1.45 13.71
N CYS A 364 37.13 2.78 13.61
CA CYS A 364 36.04 3.71 13.90
C CYS A 364 35.72 4.53 12.65
N LYS A 365 34.54 4.32 12.08
CA LYS A 365 34.08 5.03 10.88
C LYS A 365 33.01 6.04 11.25
N GLN A 366 33.34 7.31 11.12
CA GLN A 366 32.39 8.40 11.35
C GLN A 366 31.45 8.58 10.16
N TYR A 367 30.19 8.90 10.45
CA TYR A 367 29.18 9.21 9.46
C TYR A 367 28.31 10.38 9.92
N ILE A 368 27.79 11.14 8.96
CA ILE A 368 26.95 12.30 9.25
C ILE A 368 25.50 11.83 9.39
N ILE A 369 24.86 12.21 10.51
CA ILE A 369 23.43 11.98 10.72
C ILE A 369 22.69 13.19 10.12
N PRO A 370 21.77 12.99 9.16
CA PRO A 370 21.03 14.11 8.56
C PRO A 370 20.20 14.86 9.60
N ILE A 371 19.89 16.14 9.31
CA ILE A 371 19.04 16.97 10.17
C ILE A 371 17.68 16.31 10.38
N ILE A 372 17.07 16.52 11.54
CA ILE A 372 15.73 16.01 11.81
C ILE A 372 14.74 16.87 11.00
N VAL A 373 14.16 16.29 9.96
CA VAL A 373 13.02 16.91 9.28
C VAL A 373 11.82 16.75 10.20
N ALA A 374 11.32 17.85 10.75
CA ALA A 374 10.02 17.84 11.39
C ALA A 374 9.00 17.48 10.32
N ALA A 375 8.60 16.21 10.26
CA ALA A 375 7.45 15.82 9.47
C ALA A 375 6.27 16.66 9.99
N ALA A 376 5.72 17.51 9.14
CA ALA A 376 4.39 18.04 9.37
C ALA A 376 3.49 16.84 9.65
N VAL A 377 2.93 16.79 10.85
CA VAL A 377 2.04 15.72 11.29
C VAL A 377 0.77 15.82 10.45
N VAL A 378 0.76 15.15 9.29
CA VAL A 378 -0.48 14.70 8.67
C VAL A 378 -0.84 13.42 9.40
N GLY A 379 -1.80 13.55 10.31
CA GLY A 379 -2.23 12.49 11.21
C GLY A 379 -2.75 11.27 10.44
N SER A 380 -1.93 10.23 10.37
CA SER A 380 -2.39 8.88 10.03
C SER A 380 -2.53 8.08 11.32
N GLY A 381 -3.65 8.32 12.01
CA GLY A 381 -4.06 7.53 13.16
C GLY A 381 -4.49 6.13 12.73
N ARG A 382 -3.56 5.18 12.72
CA ARG A 382 -3.89 3.74 12.77
C ARG A 382 -4.39 3.41 14.18
N ARG A 383 -5.68 3.11 14.33
CA ARG A 383 -6.23 2.40 15.49
C ARG A 383 -7.06 1.22 14.99
N GLY A 384 -6.64 0.01 15.36
CA GLY A 384 -7.28 -1.23 14.96
C GLY A 384 -8.52 -1.57 15.78
N GLY A 385 -9.33 -2.46 15.20
CA GLY A 385 -10.08 -3.52 15.88
C GLY A 385 -11.32 -3.11 16.68
N GLY A 386 -12.49 -3.43 16.14
CA GLY A 386 -13.74 -3.46 16.90
C GLY A 386 -14.89 -4.06 16.08
N PHE A 387 -15.10 -5.37 16.22
CA PHE A 387 -16.34 -6.04 15.84
C PHE A 387 -17.49 -5.50 16.71
N GLY A 388 -18.59 -5.09 16.10
CA GLY A 388 -19.81 -4.68 16.78
C GLY A 388 -20.98 -4.76 15.80
N GLY A 389 -21.73 -5.87 15.85
CA GLY A 389 -22.97 -6.03 15.12
C GLY A 389 -24.06 -5.15 15.71
N GLY A 390 -24.74 -4.42 14.84
CA GLY A 390 -25.97 -3.70 15.13
C GLY A 390 -26.84 -3.73 13.88
N PHE A 391 -27.92 -4.50 13.93
CA PHE A 391 -28.95 -4.52 12.89
C PHE A 391 -29.75 -3.21 12.99
N GLY A 392 -29.67 -2.38 11.95
CA GLY A 392 -30.50 -1.20 11.75
C GLY A 392 -30.50 -0.89 10.24
N GLY A 393 -31.69 -0.80 9.64
CA GLY A 393 -31.84 -0.49 8.23
C GLY A 393 -31.34 0.91 7.93
N GLY A 394 -30.30 1.00 7.11
CA GLY A 394 -29.74 2.25 6.64
C GLY A 394 -29.04 2.05 5.30
N PHE A 395 -29.01 3.11 4.50
CA PHE A 395 -28.13 3.19 3.34
C PHE A 395 -26.71 2.87 3.80
N GLY A 396 -26.07 1.94 3.12
CA GLY A 396 -24.82 1.36 3.57
C GLY A 396 -23.88 1.17 2.40
N GLY A 397 -22.81 1.97 2.37
CA GLY A 397 -21.56 1.64 1.67
C GLY A 397 -21.54 1.68 0.15
N GLY A 398 -22.26 2.59 -0.52
CA GLY A 398 -21.97 2.93 -1.92
C GLY A 398 -20.58 3.58 -2.07
N ALA A 399 -19.85 3.22 -3.14
CA ALA A 399 -18.55 3.80 -3.46
C ALA A 399 -18.65 4.72 -4.68
N THR A 400 -18.04 5.90 -4.60
CA THR A 400 -17.89 6.83 -5.74
C THR A 400 -16.45 6.85 -6.22
N GLY A 401 -16.23 6.87 -7.54
CA GLY A 401 -14.91 7.01 -8.15
C GLY A 401 -14.39 8.43 -8.24
N GLY A 402 -15.08 9.40 -7.63
CA GLY A 402 -14.81 10.82 -7.80
C GLY A 402 -15.52 11.47 -8.99
N GLY A 403 -16.35 10.72 -9.73
CA GLY A 403 -17.20 11.24 -10.80
C GLY A 403 -18.21 12.27 -10.28
N GLY A 404 -18.45 13.33 -11.04
CA GLY A 404 -19.34 14.41 -10.69
C GLY A 404 -19.04 15.73 -11.38
N SER A 405 -19.84 16.75 -11.09
CA SER A 405 -19.57 18.11 -11.57
C SER A 405 -19.98 19.15 -10.56
N THR A 406 -19.24 20.25 -10.51
CA THR A 406 -19.56 21.39 -9.64
C THR A 406 -19.71 22.67 -10.45
N SER A 407 -20.73 23.47 -10.13
CA SER A 407 -21.01 24.77 -10.76
C SER A 407 -21.34 25.82 -9.70
N GLY A 408 -21.00 27.08 -9.97
CA GLY A 408 -21.41 28.22 -9.13
C GLY A 408 -22.14 29.29 -9.95
N TRP A 409 -22.83 30.20 -9.27
CA TRP A 409 -23.65 31.26 -9.89
C TRP A 409 -23.41 32.67 -9.38
#